data_AF-A0A848WRB1-F1
#
_entry.id   AF-A0A848WRB1-F1
#
_cell.length_a   1.000
_cell.length_b   1.000
_cell.length_c   1.000
_cell.angle_alpha   90.00
_cell.angle_beta   90.00
_cell.angle_gamma   90.00
#
_symmetry.space_group_name_H-M   'P 1'
#
loop_
_entity.id
_entity.type
_entity.pdbx_description
1 polymer ?
#
loop_
_entity_poly.entity_id
_entity_poly.type
_entity_poly.pdbx_seq_one_letter_code
_entity_poly.pdbx_strand_id
1 'polypeptide(L)'
;MKTLMLTTAAALSMATIATAQDVKFADIDVTVELRDVENANALDYWPTIEADMEKVMTDRVASMYAPDGLDIDVSVTEVSLSGSTLLKEQGEFNTLQGWVYVRDENNGNLVDNFKINLRAETGQVGLQDGQIKLPEMQAFYDALLGAFADKTVERVLEEAN
;
A
#
# COMPACT_ATOMS: atom_id res chain seq x y z
N MET A 1 11.56 71.77 11.39
CA MET A 1 11.70 70.82 10.26
C MET A 1 12.81 69.85 10.60
N LYS A 2 12.49 68.56 10.78
CA LYS A 2 13.45 67.46 10.85
C LYS A 2 12.66 66.16 10.65
N THR A 3 12.61 65.71 9.41
CA THR A 3 11.90 64.50 8.97
C THR A 3 12.84 63.31 9.14
N LEU A 4 12.48 62.35 9.99
CA LEU A 4 13.13 61.05 10.07
C LEU A 4 12.33 60.07 9.20
N MET A 5 12.87 59.72 8.04
CA MET A 5 12.34 58.64 7.19
C MET A 5 12.85 57.30 7.73
N LEU A 6 11.92 56.43 8.13
CA LEU A 6 12.19 55.02 8.42
C LEU A 6 11.93 54.24 7.13
N THR A 7 12.99 53.75 6.48
CA THR A 7 12.91 52.82 5.34
C THR A 7 13.02 51.39 5.86
N THR A 8 11.87 50.73 5.99
CA THR A 8 11.80 49.29 6.29
C THR A 8 11.81 48.53 4.97
N ALA A 9 12.96 47.96 4.59
CA ALA A 9 13.05 47.03 3.47
C ALA A 9 12.64 45.63 3.96
N ALA A 10 11.43 45.19 3.62
CA ALA A 10 10.99 43.82 3.84
C ALA A 10 11.62 42.93 2.76
N ALA A 11 12.63 42.13 3.13
CA ALA A 11 13.13 41.06 2.30
C ALA A 11 12.10 39.92 2.31
N LEU A 12 11.33 39.80 1.23
CA LEU A 12 10.53 38.61 0.95
C LEU A 12 11.50 37.48 0.60
N SER A 13 11.82 36.66 1.59
CA SER A 13 12.43 35.35 1.36
C SER A 13 11.43 34.51 0.57
N MET A 14 11.67 34.38 -0.74
CA MET A 14 10.96 33.40 -1.55
C MET A 14 11.31 32.02 -1.01
N ALA A 15 10.39 31.40 -0.29
CA ALA A 15 10.45 29.97 -0.01
C ALA A 15 10.33 29.27 -1.37
N THR A 16 11.41 28.64 -1.82
CA THR A 16 11.38 27.72 -2.95
C THR A 16 10.41 26.59 -2.57
N ILE A 17 9.25 26.54 -3.23
CA ILE A 17 8.38 25.37 -3.18
C ILE A 17 9.15 24.29 -3.94
N ALA A 18 9.69 23.31 -3.22
CA ALA A 18 10.20 22.08 -3.84
C ALA A 18 9.01 21.45 -4.61
N THR A 19 9.13 21.37 -5.92
CA THR A 19 8.17 20.63 -6.74
C THR A 19 8.34 19.16 -6.43
N ALA A 20 7.24 18.48 -6.09
CA ALA A 20 7.18 17.03 -5.96
C ALA A 20 7.97 16.37 -7.09
N GLN A 21 8.93 15.51 -6.78
CA GLN A 21 9.50 14.64 -7.81
C GLN A 21 8.35 13.80 -8.37
N ASP A 22 8.21 13.80 -9.71
CA ASP A 22 7.29 12.90 -10.39
C ASP A 22 7.79 11.46 -10.19
N VAL A 23 7.39 10.82 -9.10
CA VAL A 23 7.68 9.40 -8.85
C VAL A 23 7.19 8.58 -10.03
N LYS A 24 8.06 7.70 -10.53
CA LYS A 24 7.74 6.73 -11.57
C LYS A 24 7.98 5.32 -11.06
N PHE A 25 7.21 4.40 -11.60
CA PHE A 25 7.32 2.97 -11.33
C PHE A 25 7.86 2.28 -12.59
N ALA A 26 8.76 1.33 -12.45
CA ALA A 26 9.30 0.54 -13.56
C ALA A 26 8.63 -0.83 -13.60
N ASP A 27 8.69 -1.55 -12.48
CA ASP A 27 8.07 -2.87 -12.33
C ASP A 27 7.37 -3.05 -10.97
N ILE A 28 6.42 -3.99 -10.92
CA ILE A 28 5.80 -4.45 -9.68
C ILE A 28 5.76 -5.99 -9.72
N ASP A 29 6.46 -6.61 -8.79
CA ASP A 29 6.44 -8.07 -8.61
C ASP A 29 5.84 -8.41 -7.25
N VAL A 30 4.95 -9.40 -7.21
CA VAL A 30 4.35 -9.89 -5.97
C VAL A 30 4.65 -11.36 -5.83
N THR A 31 5.17 -11.75 -4.68
CA THR A 31 5.40 -13.14 -4.30
C THR A 31 4.65 -13.46 -3.01
N VAL A 32 3.97 -14.61 -2.97
CA VAL A 32 3.27 -15.08 -1.77
C VAL A 32 4.11 -16.14 -1.05
N GLU A 33 4.77 -15.72 0.03
CA GLU A 33 5.73 -16.53 0.80
C GLU A 33 5.13 -17.10 2.08
N LEU A 34 3.94 -17.70 1.98
CA LEU A 34 3.25 -18.30 3.15
C LEU A 34 3.89 -19.61 3.65
N ARG A 35 4.89 -20.13 2.92
CA ARG A 35 5.52 -21.44 3.19
C ARG A 35 6.32 -21.47 4.49
N ASP A 36 6.77 -20.32 4.97
CA ASP A 36 7.49 -20.20 6.25
C ASP A 36 6.55 -20.23 7.46
N VAL A 37 5.23 -20.23 7.23
CA VAL A 37 4.21 -20.38 8.26
C VAL A 37 3.73 -21.83 8.27
N GLU A 38 4.16 -22.59 9.29
CA GLU A 38 3.78 -24.00 9.45
C GLU A 38 2.25 -24.20 9.30
N ASN A 39 1.86 -24.96 8.28
CA ASN A 39 0.47 -25.33 7.97
C ASN A 39 -0.45 -24.21 7.46
N ALA A 40 0.07 -23.07 6.98
CA ALA A 40 -0.77 -22.08 6.32
C ALA A 40 -1.47 -22.68 5.08
N ASN A 41 -2.78 -22.46 4.97
CA ASN A 41 -3.62 -23.04 3.90
C ASN A 41 -4.34 -21.97 3.06
N ALA A 42 -3.92 -20.70 3.13
CA ALA A 42 -4.61 -19.63 2.43
C ALA A 42 -4.62 -19.83 0.90
N LEU A 43 -3.57 -20.43 0.32
CA LEU A 43 -3.50 -20.73 -1.11
C LEU A 43 -4.46 -21.85 -1.54
N ASP A 44 -4.98 -22.67 -0.61
CA ASP A 44 -6.02 -23.65 -0.93
C ASP A 44 -7.36 -22.96 -1.22
N TYR A 45 -7.57 -21.77 -0.66
CA TYR A 45 -8.78 -20.95 -0.83
C TYR A 45 -8.60 -19.80 -1.82
N TRP A 46 -7.41 -19.21 -1.85
CA TRP A 46 -7.05 -18.04 -2.65
C TRP A 46 -5.81 -18.32 -3.51
N PRO A 47 -5.88 -19.26 -4.46
CA PRO A 47 -4.72 -19.67 -5.25
C PRO A 47 -4.20 -18.57 -6.18
N THR A 48 -5.01 -17.54 -6.45
CA THR A 48 -4.68 -16.41 -7.34
C THR A 48 -4.26 -15.15 -6.61
N ILE A 49 -4.11 -15.18 -5.27
CA ILE A 49 -3.86 -13.96 -4.47
C ILE A 49 -2.60 -13.19 -4.89
N GLU A 50 -1.58 -13.89 -5.38
CA GLU A 50 -0.39 -13.30 -5.96
C GLU A 50 -0.73 -12.42 -7.17
N ALA A 51 -1.30 -13.03 -8.21
CA ALA A 51 -1.68 -12.35 -9.44
C ALA A 51 -2.74 -11.27 -9.23
N ASP A 52 -3.69 -11.50 -8.32
CA ASP A 52 -4.73 -10.51 -8.00
C ASP A 52 -4.13 -9.29 -7.29
N MET A 53 -3.19 -9.48 -6.37
CA MET A 53 -2.48 -8.37 -5.71
C MET A 53 -1.62 -7.60 -6.72
N GLU A 54 -0.83 -8.29 -7.54
CA GLU A 54 0.00 -7.68 -8.57
C GLU A 54 -0.85 -6.84 -9.54
N LYS A 55 -1.98 -7.39 -9.98
CA LYS A 55 -2.93 -6.68 -10.83
C LYS A 55 -3.48 -5.44 -10.14
N VAL A 56 -3.95 -5.56 -8.90
CA VAL A 56 -4.51 -4.43 -8.15
C VAL A 56 -3.46 -3.33 -7.99
N MET A 57 -2.21 -3.67 -7.66
CA MET A 57 -1.11 -2.71 -7.53
C MET A 57 -0.76 -2.03 -8.86
N THR A 58 -0.58 -2.82 -9.92
CA THR A 58 -0.32 -2.32 -11.28
C THR A 58 -1.41 -1.35 -11.74
N ASP A 59 -2.68 -1.65 -11.46
CA ASP A 59 -3.81 -0.78 -11.79
C ASP A 59 -3.72 0.59 -11.07
N ARG A 60 -3.17 0.67 -9.84
CA ARG A 60 -3.01 1.96 -9.12
C ARG A 60 -1.95 2.85 -9.77
N VAL A 61 -0.88 2.25 -10.28
CA VAL A 61 0.28 2.99 -10.80
C VAL A 61 0.32 3.06 -12.32
N ALA A 62 -0.70 2.56 -13.03
CA ALA A 62 -0.73 2.45 -14.49
C ALA A 62 -0.37 3.74 -15.24
N SER A 63 -0.69 4.91 -14.67
CA SER A 63 -0.38 6.23 -15.26
C SER A 63 1.00 6.80 -14.91
N MET A 64 1.76 6.11 -14.06
CA MET A 64 3.04 6.53 -13.50
C MET A 64 4.21 5.64 -13.94
N TYR A 65 4.00 4.74 -14.91
CA TYR A 65 5.08 3.88 -15.40
C TYR A 65 6.12 4.65 -16.24
N ALA A 66 7.40 4.39 -15.98
CA ALA A 66 8.52 4.81 -16.82
C ALA A 66 9.67 3.78 -16.72
N PRO A 67 10.45 3.55 -17.80
CA PRO A 67 11.53 2.56 -17.79
C PRO A 67 12.66 2.82 -16.78
N ASP A 68 12.78 4.05 -16.27
CA ASP A 68 13.77 4.48 -15.28
C ASP A 68 13.15 4.72 -13.89
N GLY A 69 11.97 4.14 -13.65
CA GLY A 69 11.24 4.23 -12.40
C GLY A 69 11.76 3.30 -11.29
N LEU A 70 10.95 3.18 -10.24
CA LEU A 70 11.22 2.30 -9.10
C LEU A 70 10.64 0.91 -9.34
N ASP A 71 11.38 -0.13 -8.94
CA ASP A 71 10.86 -1.49 -8.86
C ASP A 71 10.29 -1.74 -7.48
N ILE A 72 9.11 -2.35 -7.44
CA ILE A 72 8.40 -2.67 -6.20
C ILE A 72 8.30 -4.19 -6.08
N ASP A 73 9.10 -4.77 -5.18
CA ASP A 73 8.96 -6.18 -4.82
C ASP A 73 8.08 -6.30 -3.59
N VAL A 74 7.02 -7.11 -3.65
CA VAL A 74 6.14 -7.39 -2.51
C VAL A 74 6.26 -8.85 -2.11
N SER A 75 6.56 -9.10 -0.83
CA SER A 75 6.47 -10.44 -0.23
C SER A 75 5.28 -10.48 0.73
N VAL A 76 4.22 -11.19 0.35
CA VAL A 76 3.06 -11.46 1.23
C VAL A 76 3.44 -12.58 2.19
N THR A 77 3.47 -12.28 3.49
CA THR A 77 3.99 -13.18 4.53
C THR A 77 2.92 -13.71 5.47
N GLU A 78 1.73 -13.09 5.51
CA GLU A 78 0.62 -13.58 6.32
C GLU A 78 -0.73 -13.31 5.65
N VAL A 79 -1.54 -14.37 5.57
CA VAL A 79 -2.99 -14.29 5.33
C VAL A 79 -3.64 -15.07 6.47
N SER A 80 -4.36 -14.37 7.35
CA SER A 80 -4.87 -14.99 8.58
C SER A 80 -6.25 -14.49 9.00
N LEU A 81 -6.96 -15.36 9.72
CA LEU A 81 -8.21 -15.04 10.39
C LEU A 81 -7.96 -14.94 11.89
N SER A 82 -8.02 -13.72 12.42
CA SER A 82 -7.78 -13.47 13.85
C SER A 82 -6.45 -14.05 14.36
N GLY A 83 -5.41 -14.03 13.53
CA GLY A 83 -4.08 -14.58 13.83
C GLY A 83 -3.91 -16.08 13.53
N SER A 84 -4.96 -16.78 13.08
CA SER A 84 -4.86 -18.15 12.59
C SER A 84 -4.60 -18.18 11.10
N THR A 85 -3.47 -18.75 10.68
CA THR A 85 -3.11 -18.97 9.26
C THR A 85 -3.71 -20.26 8.69
N LEU A 86 -4.32 -21.07 9.55
CA LEU A 86 -5.28 -22.12 9.19
C LEU A 86 -6.66 -21.50 9.05
N LEU A 87 -7.04 -21.21 7.82
CA LEU A 87 -8.36 -20.72 7.45
C LEU A 87 -9.38 -21.87 7.55
N LYS A 88 -10.62 -21.51 7.91
CA LYS A 88 -11.74 -22.45 8.07
C LYS A 88 -12.37 -22.79 6.72
N GLU A 89 -13.40 -23.63 6.72
CA GLU A 89 -14.06 -24.21 5.54
C GLU A 89 -14.38 -23.23 4.39
N GLN A 90 -14.60 -21.95 4.69
CA GLN A 90 -14.92 -20.95 3.68
C GLN A 90 -13.72 -20.12 3.21
N GLY A 91 -12.52 -20.25 3.80
CA GLY A 91 -11.35 -19.45 3.43
C GLY A 91 -11.36 -18.01 3.97
N GLU A 92 -12.20 -17.74 4.97
CA GLU A 92 -12.30 -16.42 5.61
C GLU A 92 -10.95 -15.96 6.17
N PHE A 93 -10.55 -14.73 5.88
CA PHE A 93 -9.43 -14.05 6.52
C PHE A 93 -9.78 -12.58 6.74
N ASN A 94 -9.11 -11.95 7.70
CA ASN A 94 -9.27 -10.53 7.98
C ASN A 94 -7.95 -9.83 8.23
N THR A 95 -6.83 -10.52 8.07
CA THR A 95 -5.48 -9.99 8.28
C THR A 95 -4.64 -10.32 7.06
N LEU A 96 -3.92 -9.31 6.56
CA LEU A 96 -2.98 -9.43 5.46
C LEU A 96 -1.70 -8.69 5.84
N GLN A 97 -0.55 -9.35 5.75
CA GLN A 97 0.74 -8.74 6.03
C GLN A 97 1.75 -9.05 4.93
N GLY A 98 2.64 -8.10 4.69
CA GLY A 98 3.70 -8.25 3.71
C GLY A 98 4.80 -7.22 3.87
N TRP A 99 5.94 -7.55 3.28
CA TRP A 99 7.05 -6.62 3.09
C TRP A 99 6.98 -6.03 1.69
N VAL A 100 7.34 -4.75 1.61
CA VAL A 100 7.53 -4.04 0.34
C VAL A 100 8.99 -3.60 0.29
N TYR A 101 9.65 -3.88 -0.82
CA TYR A 101 11.00 -3.44 -1.13
C TYR A 101 10.94 -2.52 -2.34
N VAL A 102 11.56 -1.35 -2.22
CA VAL A 102 11.59 -0.34 -3.27
C VAL A 102 13.01 -0.25 -3.77
N ARG A 103 13.23 -0.44 -5.07
CA ARG A 103 14.57 -0.39 -5.69
C ARG A 103 14.62 0.61 -6.82
N ASP A 104 15.80 1.15 -7.07
CA ASP A 104 16.09 1.94 -8.26
C ASP A 104 16.44 0.98 -9.41
N GLU A 105 15.60 0.91 -10.44
CA GLU A 105 15.75 -0.01 -11.59
C GLU A 105 17.11 0.19 -12.31
N ASN A 106 17.67 1.41 -12.29
CA ASN A 106 18.92 1.68 -13.01
C ASN A 106 20.13 0.98 -12.39
N ASN A 107 20.09 0.67 -11.10
CA ASN A 107 21.24 0.14 -10.35
C ASN A 107 20.92 -0.99 -9.37
N GLY A 108 19.64 -1.33 -9.17
CA GLY A 108 19.14 -2.37 -8.27
C GLY A 108 19.30 -2.07 -6.77
N ASN A 109 19.72 -0.85 -6.40
CA ASN A 109 19.92 -0.50 -5.00
C ASN A 109 18.58 -0.40 -4.28
N LEU A 110 18.54 -0.92 -3.04
CA LEU A 110 17.40 -0.74 -2.16
C LEU A 110 17.29 0.73 -1.75
N VAL A 111 16.17 1.35 -2.09
CA VAL A 111 15.81 2.74 -1.75
C VAL A 111 15.08 2.77 -0.41
N ASP A 112 14.06 1.92 -0.25
CA ASP A 112 13.31 1.77 1.00
C ASP A 112 12.84 0.32 1.18
N ASN A 113 12.51 -0.05 2.42
CA ASN A 113 11.74 -1.23 2.71
C ASN A 113 10.82 -0.99 3.91
N PHE A 114 9.59 -1.49 3.83
CA PHE A 114 8.64 -1.33 4.91
C PHE A 114 7.66 -2.49 4.98
N LYS A 115 7.10 -2.69 6.17
CA LYS A 115 6.10 -3.72 6.42
C LYS A 115 4.71 -3.11 6.43
N ILE A 116 3.80 -3.68 5.65
CA ILE A 116 2.36 -3.38 5.73
C ILE A 116 1.70 -4.46 6.58
N ASN A 117 0.91 -4.03 7.57
CA ASN A 117 0.08 -4.92 8.38
C ASN A 117 -1.36 -4.39 8.36
N LEU A 118 -2.25 -5.13 7.72
CA LEU A 118 -3.66 -4.78 7.60
C LEU A 118 -4.50 -5.74 8.41
N ARG A 119 -5.51 -5.18 9.08
CA ARG A 119 -6.62 -5.93 9.65
C ARG A 119 -7.92 -5.27 9.24
N ALA A 120 -8.79 -6.03 8.59
CA ALA A 120 -10.14 -5.62 8.28
C ALA A 120 -11.05 -5.84 9.50
N GLU A 121 -11.87 -4.83 9.79
CA GLU A 121 -12.87 -4.86 10.84
C GLU A 121 -14.25 -4.56 10.25
N THR A 122 -15.29 -5.23 10.75
CA THR A 122 -16.66 -4.88 10.37
C THR A 122 -17.09 -3.63 11.13
N GLY A 123 -17.32 -2.54 10.40
CA GLY A 123 -18.04 -1.41 10.95
C GLY A 123 -19.52 -1.75 11.15
N GLN A 124 -20.16 -1.17 12.16
CA GLN A 124 -21.62 -1.11 12.19
C GLN A 124 -22.09 -0.15 11.09
N VAL A 125 -22.30 -0.67 9.88
CA VAL A 125 -23.12 0.05 8.91
C VAL A 125 -24.55 -0.04 9.41
N GLY A 126 -25.00 1.01 10.12
CA GLY A 126 -26.37 1.13 10.56
C GLY A 126 -27.29 1.22 9.35
N LEU A 127 -27.75 0.06 8.86
CA LEU A 127 -28.88 0.05 7.95
C LEU A 127 -30.10 0.51 8.75
N GLN A 128 -30.85 1.47 8.21
CA GLN A 128 -32.18 1.76 8.70
C GLN A 128 -32.97 0.43 8.68
N ASP A 129 -33.62 0.08 9.79
CA ASP A 129 -34.20 -1.23 10.16
C ASP A 129 -33.34 -2.23 10.96
N GLY A 130 -32.15 -1.85 11.44
CA GLY A 130 -31.46 -2.63 12.50
C GLY A 130 -30.91 -4.00 12.04
N GLN A 131 -30.84 -4.23 10.73
CA GLN A 131 -30.16 -5.39 10.17
C GLN A 131 -28.70 -5.04 9.90
N ILE A 132 -27.77 -5.81 10.46
CA ILE A 132 -26.35 -5.72 10.12
C ILE A 132 -26.12 -6.62 8.91
N LYS A 133 -25.90 -6.04 7.71
CA LYS A 133 -25.42 -6.82 6.57
C LYS A 133 -23.90 -6.93 6.69
N LEU A 134 -23.42 -8.12 7.01
CA LEU A 134 -21.99 -8.42 6.97
C LEU A 134 -21.51 -8.38 5.50
N PRO A 135 -20.34 -7.78 5.21
CA PRO A 135 -19.77 -7.86 3.87
C PRO A 135 -19.54 -9.31 3.46
N GLU A 136 -19.69 -9.59 2.17
CA GLU A 136 -19.33 -10.89 1.62
C GLU A 136 -17.80 -11.07 1.68
N MET A 137 -17.34 -12.32 1.72
CA MET A 137 -15.92 -12.64 1.84
C MET A 137 -15.07 -12.01 0.73
N GLN A 138 -15.59 -11.99 -0.49
CA GLN A 138 -14.94 -11.32 -1.62
C GLN A 138 -14.72 -9.83 -1.35
N ALA A 139 -15.66 -9.15 -0.67
CA ALA A 139 -15.50 -7.75 -0.33
C ALA A 139 -14.37 -7.51 0.69
N PHE A 140 -14.13 -8.45 1.61
CA PHE A 140 -12.97 -8.40 2.50
C PHE A 140 -11.66 -8.60 1.75
N TYR A 141 -11.64 -9.57 0.85
CA TYR A 141 -10.49 -9.85 -0.01
C TYR A 141 -10.13 -8.62 -0.85
N ASP A 142 -11.08 -8.11 -1.63
CA ASP A 142 -10.87 -6.94 -2.50
C ASP A 142 -10.45 -5.70 -1.69
N ALA A 143 -11.04 -5.49 -0.50
CA ALA A 143 -10.70 -4.36 0.36
C ALA A 143 -9.29 -4.48 0.95
N LEU A 144 -8.86 -5.67 1.36
CA LEU A 144 -7.51 -5.87 1.91
C LEU A 144 -6.44 -5.74 0.83
N LEU A 145 -6.66 -6.30 -0.37
CA LEU A 145 -5.77 -6.13 -1.52
C LEU A 145 -5.68 -4.67 -1.95
N GLY A 146 -6.83 -4.02 -2.10
CA GLY A 146 -6.90 -2.60 -2.44
C GLY A 146 -6.18 -1.72 -1.41
N ALA A 147 -6.45 -1.93 -0.12
CA ALA A 147 -5.80 -1.15 0.93
C ALA A 147 -4.29 -1.42 1.02
N PHE A 148 -3.82 -2.62 0.70
CA PHE A 148 -2.38 -2.92 0.65
C PHE A 148 -1.73 -2.12 -0.48
N ALA A 149 -2.31 -2.20 -1.68
CA ALA A 149 -1.83 -1.47 -2.85
C ALA A 149 -1.82 0.05 -2.63
N ASP A 150 -2.92 0.58 -2.10
CA ASP A 150 -3.07 2.02 -1.84
C ASP A 150 -1.99 2.48 -0.84
N LYS A 151 -1.76 1.73 0.25
CA LYS A 151 -0.71 2.06 1.23
C LYS A 151 0.70 1.96 0.66
N THR A 152 0.97 0.98 -0.20
CA THR A 152 2.27 0.88 -0.88
C THR A 152 2.52 2.13 -1.72
N VAL A 153 1.55 2.53 -2.54
CA VAL A 153 1.69 3.71 -3.41
C VAL A 153 1.80 4.98 -2.58
N GLU A 154 0.94 5.19 -1.58
CA GLU A 154 1.01 6.33 -0.66
C GLU A 154 2.41 6.45 -0.04
N ARG A 155 2.96 5.35 0.49
CA ARG A 155 4.26 5.34 1.15
C ARG A 155 5.41 5.69 0.20
N VAL A 156 5.39 5.12 -1.01
CA VAL A 156 6.42 5.40 -2.04
C VAL A 156 6.36 6.87 -2.48
N LEU A 157 5.16 7.44 -2.62
CA LEU A 157 4.98 8.85 -2.98
C LEU A 157 5.39 9.81 -1.86
N GLU A 158 5.19 9.45 -0.59
CA GLU A 158 5.58 10.25 0.57
C GLU A 158 7.10 10.37 0.71
N GLU A 159 7.86 9.28 0.55
CA GLU A 159 9.32 9.28 0.70
C GLU A 159 10.06 10.02 -0.42
N ALA A 160 9.38 10.28 -1.54
CA ALA A 160 9.94 11.04 -2.66
C ALA A 160 9.74 12.57 -2.54
N ASN A 161 9.04 13.06 -1.52
CA ASN A 161 8.74 14.49 -1.28
C ASN A 161 9.50 15.06 -0.07
#